data_AF-A0A1F2SKW5-F1
#
_entry.id   AF-A0A1F2SKW5-F1
#
_cell.length_a   1.000
_cell.length_b   1.000
_cell.length_c   1.000
_cell.angle_alpha   90.00
_cell.angle_beta   90.00
_cell.angle_gamma   90.00
#
_symmetry.space_group_name_H-M   'P 1'
#
loop_
_entity.id
_entity.type
_entity.pdbx_description
1 polymer ?
#
loop_
_entity_poly.entity_id
_entity_poly.type
_entity_poly.pdbx_seq_one_letter_code
_entity_poly.pdbx_strand_id
1 'polypeptide(L)'
;MKNNPWTGLVTLALLLVTATGCQKLKARDELNKGVASYRDAKYEEAIEHFKTAVELDPQLLNARLYLATAYANQYIPGIETDRNAQVGERAIEEFQKVSAADPNNIGSVSGIAGLYFQMKRMSDAKEYYKKWIQMEPTNAEAHYSVGVIDWTLTYQPRMVLKARLKLKPEDQIKDQKERQALAERNAPLIEEGMQMLNEAMELQPDYDDAMAYINLLYREKADLADTPDERTELLKTADTWIEKSLAIKKAKAEKEASKSQG
;
A
#
# COMPACT_ATOMS: atom_id res chain seq x y z
N MET A 1 22.28 40.36 51.75
CA MET A 1 22.59 39.30 50.77
C MET A 1 21.76 39.55 49.53
N LYS A 2 22.37 39.90 48.39
CA LYS A 2 21.64 40.16 47.15
C LYS A 2 21.34 38.81 46.49
N ASN A 3 20.08 38.39 46.45
CA ASN A 3 19.67 37.22 45.68
C ASN A 3 19.95 37.48 44.20
N ASN A 4 20.86 36.72 43.62
CA ASN A 4 21.23 36.84 42.23
C ASN A 4 20.13 36.17 41.38
N PRO A 5 19.32 36.90 40.60
CA PRO A 5 18.17 36.34 39.89
C PRO A 5 18.57 35.25 38.87
N TRP A 6 19.85 35.20 38.50
CA TRP A 6 20.41 34.19 37.61
C TRP A 6 20.58 32.80 38.25
N THR A 7 20.82 32.70 39.57
CA THR A 7 21.03 31.37 40.20
C THR A 7 19.75 30.54 40.26
N GLY A 8 18.59 31.18 40.41
CA GLY A 8 17.28 30.52 40.36
C GLY A 8 16.90 30.06 38.95
N LEU A 9 17.27 30.83 37.93
CA LEU A 9 17.03 30.46 36.52
C LEU A 9 17.93 29.30 36.07
N VAL A 10 19.20 29.28 36.51
CA VAL A 10 20.15 28.20 36.18
C VAL A 10 19.74 26.88 36.85
N THR A 11 19.32 26.89 38.12
CA THR A 11 18.87 25.67 38.80
C THR A 11 17.56 25.12 38.26
N LEU A 12 16.60 26.00 37.89
CA LEU A 12 15.35 25.60 37.25
C LEU A 12 15.62 25.00 35.85
N ALA A 13 16.54 25.59 35.08
CA ALA A 13 16.93 25.07 33.77
C ALA A 13 17.63 23.69 33.87
N LEU A 14 18.52 23.50 34.85
CA LEU A 14 19.17 22.20 35.11
C LEU A 14 18.16 21.10 35.50
N LEU A 15 17.17 21.42 36.34
CA LEU A 15 16.12 20.46 36.73
C LEU A 15 15.24 20.05 35.53
N LEU A 16 14.87 21.00 34.66
CA LEU A 16 14.08 20.73 33.46
C LEU A 16 14.84 19.84 32.44
N VAL A 17 16.15 20.02 32.30
CA VAL A 17 17.00 19.19 31.41
C VAL A 17 17.13 17.75 31.93
N THR A 18 17.23 17.55 33.25
CA THR A 18 17.33 16.19 33.82
C THR A 18 16.00 15.42 33.75
N ALA A 19 14.87 16.08 33.96
CA ALA A 19 13.54 15.47 33.87
C ALA A 19 13.22 15.00 32.45
N THR A 20 13.51 15.82 31.45
CA THR A 20 13.33 15.49 30.03
C THR A 20 14.24 14.34 29.59
N GLY A 21 15.49 14.28 30.08
CA GLY A 21 16.40 13.16 29.83
C GLY A 21 15.88 11.82 30.38
N CYS A 22 15.29 11.82 31.59
CA CYS A 22 14.73 10.62 32.20
C CYS A 22 13.49 10.10 31.45
N GLN A 23 12.62 11.00 30.97
CA GLN A 23 11.46 10.62 30.15
C GLN A 23 11.87 9.97 28.82
N LYS A 24 12.88 10.52 28.13
CA LYS A 24 13.39 9.94 26.87
C LYS A 24 13.98 8.54 27.06
N LEU A 25 14.65 8.28 28.17
CA LEU A 25 15.17 6.94 28.48
C LEU A 25 14.02 5.95 28.71
N LYS A 26 13.00 6.34 29.48
CA LYS A 26 11.80 5.51 29.68
C LYS A 26 11.04 5.26 28.38
N ALA A 27 10.93 6.26 27.51
CA ALA A 27 10.29 6.10 26.20
C ALA A 27 10.98 5.03 25.34
N ARG A 28 12.33 5.00 25.35
CA ARG A 28 13.11 3.99 24.63
C ARG A 28 12.99 2.59 25.25
N ASP A 29 12.88 2.51 26.58
CA ASP A 29 12.62 1.24 27.28
C ASP A 29 11.24 0.68 26.90
N GLU A 30 10.20 1.50 26.94
CA GLU A 30 8.86 1.13 26.50
C GLU A 30 8.83 0.75 25.01
N LEU A 31 9.55 1.47 24.15
CA LEU A 31 9.74 1.08 22.75
C LEU A 31 10.35 -0.32 22.63
N ASN A 32 11.41 -0.64 23.37
CA ASN A 32 12.07 -1.94 23.30
C ASN A 32 11.15 -3.09 23.77
N LYS A 33 10.37 -2.87 24.84
CA LYS A 33 9.35 -3.82 25.30
C LYS A 33 8.28 -4.04 24.24
N GLY A 34 7.78 -2.95 23.64
CA GLY A 34 6.81 -3.04 22.56
C GLY A 34 7.34 -3.81 21.35
N VAL A 35 8.60 -3.58 20.96
CA VAL A 35 9.24 -4.34 19.86
C VAL A 35 9.35 -5.82 20.22
N ALA A 36 9.66 -6.16 21.47
CA ALA A 36 9.69 -7.55 21.92
C ALA A 36 8.31 -8.21 21.83
N SER A 37 7.27 -7.59 22.38
CA SER A 37 5.88 -8.08 22.28
C SER A 37 5.40 -8.19 20.83
N TYR A 38 5.76 -7.23 19.97
CA TYR A 38 5.42 -7.27 18.55
C TYR A 38 6.07 -8.47 17.85
N ARG A 39 7.35 -8.77 18.13
CA ARG A 39 8.05 -9.93 17.58
C ARG A 39 7.44 -11.26 18.05
N ASP A 40 6.87 -11.28 19.24
CA ASP A 40 6.10 -12.41 19.78
C ASP A 40 4.66 -12.48 19.23
N ALA A 41 4.29 -11.60 18.28
CA ALA A 41 2.94 -11.43 17.73
C ALA A 41 1.87 -11.06 18.77
N LYS A 42 2.27 -10.52 19.93
CA LYS A 42 1.38 -9.99 20.98
C LYS A 42 1.05 -8.53 20.67
N TYR A 43 0.29 -8.29 19.61
CA TYR A 43 0.08 -6.96 19.07
C TYR A 43 -0.62 -6.00 20.04
N GLU A 44 -1.58 -6.47 20.83
CA GLU A 44 -2.26 -5.64 21.84
C GLU A 44 -1.29 -5.15 22.93
N GLU A 45 -0.42 -6.03 23.43
CA GLU A 45 0.60 -5.68 24.42
C GLU A 45 1.62 -4.70 23.81
N ALA A 46 2.04 -4.96 22.57
CA ALA A 46 2.94 -4.08 21.84
C ALA A 46 2.37 -2.67 21.67
N ILE A 47 1.08 -2.55 21.33
CA ILE A 47 0.38 -1.27 21.19
C ILE A 47 0.43 -0.46 22.48
N GLU A 48 0.18 -1.08 23.65
CA GLU A 48 0.21 -0.35 24.91
C GLU A 48 1.61 0.17 25.24
N HIS A 49 2.65 -0.65 25.05
CA HIS A 49 4.04 -0.21 25.19
C HIS A 49 4.40 0.94 24.22
N PHE A 50 4.01 0.82 22.95
CA PHE A 50 4.28 1.88 21.97
C PHE A 50 3.52 3.17 22.28
N LYS A 51 2.27 3.09 22.75
CA LYS A 51 1.52 4.27 23.21
C LYS A 51 2.23 4.97 24.37
N THR A 52 2.66 4.22 25.39
CA THR A 52 3.42 4.80 26.50
C THR A 52 4.73 5.42 26.03
N ALA A 53 5.45 4.78 25.08
CA ALA A 53 6.66 5.36 24.49
C ALA A 53 6.38 6.71 23.79
N VAL A 54 5.29 6.79 23.01
CA VAL A 54 4.86 8.01 22.32
C VAL A 54 4.40 9.10 23.29
N GLU A 55 3.75 8.74 24.39
CA GLU A 55 3.35 9.69 25.45
C GLU A 55 4.57 10.28 26.19
N LEU A 56 5.58 9.44 26.47
CA LEU A 56 6.80 9.84 27.16
C LEU A 56 7.75 10.67 26.28
N ASP A 57 7.83 10.37 24.98
CA ASP A 57 8.60 11.14 24.00
C ASP A 57 7.84 11.24 22.66
N PRO A 58 6.99 12.26 22.48
CA PRO A 58 6.21 12.44 21.24
C PRO A 58 7.06 12.64 19.98
N GLN A 59 8.35 12.97 20.14
CA GLN A 59 9.33 13.14 19.05
C GLN A 59 10.04 11.84 18.68
N LEU A 60 9.82 10.75 19.42
CA LEU A 60 10.38 9.43 19.11
C LEU A 60 9.60 8.80 17.95
N LEU A 61 9.85 9.27 16.72
CA LEU A 61 9.09 8.88 15.52
C LEU A 61 9.10 7.37 15.28
N ASN A 62 10.19 6.67 15.63
CA ASN A 62 10.24 5.21 15.53
C ASN A 62 9.17 4.53 16.39
N ALA A 63 8.92 5.02 17.61
CA ALA A 63 7.87 4.46 18.47
C ALA A 63 6.47 4.68 17.87
N ARG A 64 6.25 5.84 17.25
CA ARG A 64 5.00 6.11 16.54
C ARG A 64 4.84 5.24 15.29
N LEU A 65 5.91 5.03 14.53
CA LEU A 65 5.91 4.14 13.36
C LEU A 65 5.60 2.69 13.77
N TYR A 66 6.18 2.21 14.87
CA TYR A 66 5.87 0.89 15.42
C TYR A 66 4.43 0.80 15.94
N LEU A 67 3.91 1.85 16.58
CA LEU A 67 2.50 1.92 16.99
C LEU A 67 1.56 1.79 15.77
N ALA A 68 1.82 2.57 14.72
CA ALA A 68 1.05 2.52 13.48
C ALA A 68 1.09 1.13 12.84
N THR A 69 2.29 0.52 12.78
CA THR A 69 2.50 -0.83 12.25
C THR A 69 1.78 -1.88 13.08
N ALA A 70 1.78 -1.77 14.42
CA ALA A 70 1.06 -2.69 15.29
C ALA A 70 -0.46 -2.60 15.11
N TYR A 71 -1.01 -1.39 14.96
CA TYR A 71 -2.42 -1.24 14.56
C TYR A 71 -2.69 -1.83 13.18
N ALA A 72 -1.80 -1.60 12.20
CA ALA A 72 -1.95 -2.15 10.85
C ALA A 72 -2.00 -3.69 10.84
N ASN A 73 -1.23 -4.36 11.70
CA ASN A 73 -1.26 -5.83 11.81
C ASN A 73 -2.54 -6.38 12.47
N GLN A 74 -3.26 -5.55 13.23
CA GLN A 74 -4.57 -5.93 13.76
C GLN A 74 -5.71 -5.68 12.77
N TYR A 75 -5.48 -4.89 11.72
CA TYR A 75 -6.48 -4.74 10.67
C TYR A 75 -6.60 -6.04 9.87
N ILE A 76 -7.83 -6.53 9.72
CA ILE A 76 -8.14 -7.75 8.98
C ILE A 76 -8.84 -7.38 7.67
N PRO A 77 -8.19 -7.53 6.50
CA PRO A 77 -8.82 -7.24 5.22
C PRO A 77 -10.08 -8.06 4.99
N GLY A 78 -11.15 -7.41 4.51
CA GLY A 78 -12.43 -8.07 4.19
C GLY A 78 -13.39 -8.27 5.36
N ILE A 79 -13.00 -7.92 6.60
CA ILE A 79 -13.89 -7.94 7.76
C ILE A 79 -14.53 -6.57 7.96
N GLU A 80 -15.82 -6.45 7.69
CA GLU A 80 -16.58 -5.20 7.74
C GLU A 80 -17.25 -5.00 9.11
N THR A 81 -16.44 -4.67 10.13
CA THR A 81 -16.93 -4.30 11.47
C THR A 81 -16.39 -2.93 11.88
N ASP A 82 -17.15 -2.17 12.66
CA ASP A 82 -16.72 -0.85 13.17
C ASP A 82 -15.38 -0.92 13.90
N ARG A 83 -15.15 -1.99 14.68
CA ARG A 83 -13.89 -2.22 15.38
C ARG A 83 -12.73 -2.39 14.40
N ASN A 84 -12.88 -3.22 13.37
CA ASN A 84 -11.84 -3.44 12.38
C ASN A 84 -11.55 -2.16 11.58
N ALA A 85 -12.59 -1.43 11.18
CA ALA A 85 -12.45 -0.14 10.50
C ALA A 85 -11.71 0.87 11.38
N GLN A 86 -12.06 0.98 12.66
CA GLN A 86 -11.40 1.89 13.61
C GLN A 86 -9.92 1.55 13.80
N VAL A 87 -9.55 0.26 13.82
CA VAL A 87 -8.14 -0.17 13.90
C VAL A 87 -7.36 0.30 12.67
N GLY A 88 -7.92 0.13 11.47
CA GLY A 88 -7.31 0.62 10.23
C GLY A 88 -7.12 2.14 10.23
N GLU A 89 -8.16 2.90 10.61
CA GLU A 89 -8.07 4.36 10.67
C GLU A 89 -7.06 4.86 11.73
N ARG A 90 -6.94 4.19 12.89
CA ARG A 90 -5.90 4.51 13.89
C ARG A 90 -4.50 4.28 13.35
N ALA A 91 -4.28 3.20 12.61
CA ALA A 91 -2.99 2.94 11.97
C ALA A 91 -2.64 4.05 10.98
N ILE A 92 -3.59 4.44 10.12
CA ILE A 92 -3.42 5.55 9.17
C ILE A 92 -3.11 6.86 9.90
N GLU A 93 -3.84 7.19 10.97
CA GLU A 93 -3.63 8.42 11.75
C GLU A 93 -2.20 8.48 12.32
N GLU A 94 -1.70 7.38 12.89
CA GLU A 94 -0.34 7.35 13.44
C GLU A 94 0.73 7.40 12.35
N PHE A 95 0.54 6.73 11.21
CA PHE A 95 1.44 6.90 10.06
C PHE A 95 1.43 8.33 9.53
N GLN A 96 0.26 8.99 9.45
CA GLN A 96 0.16 10.38 8.99
C GLN A 96 0.90 11.34 9.93
N LYS A 97 0.85 11.10 11.24
CA LYS A 97 1.65 11.85 12.22
C LYS A 97 3.17 11.63 12.03
N VAL A 98 3.60 10.42 11.65
CA VAL A 98 5.01 10.18 11.26
C VAL A 98 5.35 10.96 9.99
N SER A 99 4.54 10.85 8.93
CA SER A 99 4.75 11.53 7.65
C SER A 99 4.76 13.06 7.79
N ALA A 100 3.94 13.63 8.69
CA ALA A 100 3.94 15.06 8.97
C ALA A 100 5.24 15.54 9.63
N ALA A 101 5.87 14.70 10.45
CA ALA A 101 7.12 15.01 11.14
C ALA A 101 8.38 14.68 10.30
N ASP A 102 8.29 13.63 9.48
CA ASP A 102 9.32 13.18 8.54
C ASP A 102 8.65 12.82 7.20
N PRO A 103 8.49 13.81 6.29
CA PRO A 103 7.85 13.60 4.99
C PRO A 103 8.53 12.57 4.09
N ASN A 104 9.79 12.24 4.35
CA ASN A 104 10.56 11.27 3.58
C ASN A 104 10.58 9.88 4.23
N ASN A 105 9.78 9.65 5.28
CA ASN A 105 9.69 8.35 5.92
C ASN A 105 8.92 7.34 5.05
N ILE A 106 9.65 6.54 4.26
CA ILE A 106 9.08 5.53 3.35
C ILE A 106 8.13 4.57 4.08
N GLY A 107 8.48 4.14 5.30
CA GLY A 107 7.66 3.22 6.09
C GLY A 107 6.26 3.77 6.40
N SER A 108 6.13 5.07 6.63
CA SER A 108 4.83 5.72 6.81
C SER A 108 4.02 5.80 5.51
N VAL A 109 4.68 6.15 4.39
CA VAL A 109 4.02 6.30 3.09
C VAL A 109 3.54 4.96 2.56
N SER A 110 4.38 3.92 2.62
CA SER A 110 4.02 2.56 2.21
C SER A 110 2.99 1.93 3.15
N GLY A 111 3.08 2.17 4.46
CA GLY A 111 2.07 1.73 5.43
C GLY A 111 0.68 2.28 5.16
N ILE A 112 0.58 3.58 4.85
CA ILE A 112 -0.71 4.22 4.47
C ILE A 112 -1.21 3.68 3.13
N ALA A 113 -0.33 3.57 2.12
CA ALA A 113 -0.69 3.04 0.80
C ALA A 113 -1.31 1.62 0.91
N GLY A 114 -0.63 0.74 1.64
CA GLY A 114 -1.07 -0.64 1.86
C GLY A 114 -2.40 -0.72 2.62
N LEU A 115 -2.58 0.08 3.68
CA LEU A 115 -3.84 0.10 4.44
C LEU A 115 -5.01 0.61 3.61
N TYR A 116 -4.85 1.72 2.88
CA TYR A 116 -5.89 2.19 1.98
C TYR A 116 -6.25 1.16 0.93
N PHE A 117 -5.25 0.44 0.38
CA PHE A 117 -5.50 -0.64 -0.57
C PHE A 117 -6.34 -1.76 0.06
N GLN A 118 -5.95 -2.24 1.24
CA GLN A 118 -6.67 -3.30 1.95
C GLN A 118 -8.09 -2.88 2.38
N MET A 119 -8.27 -1.61 2.71
CA MET A 119 -9.58 -0.99 3.02
C MET A 119 -10.42 -0.69 1.78
N LYS A 120 -9.95 -1.07 0.58
CA LYS A 120 -10.58 -0.80 -0.72
C LYS A 120 -10.76 0.69 -1.05
N ARG A 121 -10.00 1.56 -0.38
CA ARG A 121 -9.94 3.01 -0.63
C ARG A 121 -8.96 3.28 -1.78
N MET A 122 -9.32 2.82 -2.96
CA MET A 122 -8.41 2.72 -4.11
C MET A 122 -7.80 4.06 -4.56
N SER A 123 -8.58 5.14 -4.58
CA SER A 123 -8.07 6.47 -4.96
C SER A 123 -7.02 6.98 -3.97
N ASP A 124 -7.28 6.82 -2.67
CA ASP A 124 -6.34 7.23 -1.61
C ASP A 124 -5.07 6.36 -1.64
N ALA A 125 -5.22 5.05 -1.84
CA ALA A 125 -4.10 4.13 -1.99
C ALA A 125 -3.20 4.54 -3.17
N LYS A 126 -3.80 4.86 -4.32
CA LYS A 126 -3.07 5.27 -5.52
C LYS A 126 -2.23 6.51 -5.28
N GLU A 127 -2.77 7.51 -4.59
CA GLU A 127 -2.03 8.73 -4.27
C GLU A 127 -0.77 8.42 -3.45
N TYR A 128 -0.88 7.56 -2.43
CA TYR A 128 0.26 7.19 -1.59
C TYR A 128 1.25 6.26 -2.29
N TYR A 129 0.81 5.34 -3.15
CA TYR A 129 1.74 4.58 -3.99
C TYR A 129 2.50 5.47 -4.97
N LYS A 130 1.86 6.49 -5.55
CA LYS A 130 2.56 7.47 -6.39
C LYS A 130 3.57 8.32 -5.60
N LYS A 131 3.26 8.67 -4.35
CA LYS A 131 4.25 9.29 -3.44
C LYS A 131 5.42 8.34 -3.17
N TRP A 132 5.14 7.05 -2.94
CA TRP A 132 6.19 6.05 -2.76
C TRP A 132 7.09 5.94 -4.01
N ILE A 133 6.52 5.89 -5.22
CA ILE A 133 7.29 5.89 -6.48
C ILE A 133 8.19 7.13 -6.60
N GLN A 134 7.72 8.31 -6.17
CA GLN A 134 8.55 9.52 -6.18
C GLN A 134 9.77 9.42 -5.23
N MET A 135 9.62 8.70 -4.12
CA MET A 135 10.66 8.50 -3.11
C MET A 135 11.61 7.36 -3.48
N GLU A 136 11.09 6.29 -4.08
CA GLU A 136 11.82 5.11 -4.53
C GLU A 136 11.42 4.71 -5.96
N PRO A 137 11.92 5.39 -7.00
CA PRO A 137 11.51 5.13 -8.39
C PRO A 137 11.84 3.72 -8.89
N THR A 138 12.77 3.03 -8.22
CA THR A 138 13.21 1.66 -8.55
C THR A 138 12.47 0.58 -7.77
N ASN A 139 11.39 0.92 -7.06
CA ASN A 139 10.59 -0.03 -6.32
C ASN A 139 9.51 -0.66 -7.23
N ALA A 140 9.74 -1.90 -7.69
CA ALA A 140 8.84 -2.59 -8.60
C ALA A 140 7.43 -2.81 -8.01
N GLU A 141 7.34 -3.08 -6.70
CA GLU A 141 6.06 -3.33 -6.01
C GLU A 141 5.16 -2.09 -5.98
N ALA A 142 5.74 -0.89 -5.81
CA ALA A 142 4.98 0.36 -5.81
C ALA A 142 4.36 0.62 -7.19
N HIS A 143 5.12 0.42 -8.26
CA HIS A 143 4.63 0.49 -9.65
C HIS A 143 3.55 -0.55 -9.93
N TYR A 144 3.81 -1.81 -9.56
CA TYR A 144 2.84 -2.90 -9.69
C TYR A 144 1.52 -2.56 -8.99
N SER A 145 1.58 -2.05 -7.76
CA SER A 145 0.40 -1.68 -6.97
C SER A 145 -0.45 -0.61 -7.64
N VAL A 146 0.14 0.41 -8.28
CA VAL A 146 -0.62 1.38 -9.08
C VAL A 146 -1.33 0.69 -10.25
N GLY A 147 -0.64 -0.22 -10.96
CA GLY A 147 -1.22 -1.02 -12.03
C GLY A 147 -2.41 -1.87 -11.60
N VAL A 148 -2.32 -2.52 -10.44
CA VAL A 148 -3.40 -3.31 -9.84
C VAL A 148 -4.59 -2.43 -9.45
N ILE A 149 -4.34 -1.25 -8.87
CA ILE A 149 -5.37 -0.29 -8.51
C ILE A 149 -6.11 0.18 -9.77
N ASP A 150 -5.39 0.51 -10.82
CA ASP A 150 -5.99 0.97 -12.08
C ASP A 150 -6.81 -0.10 -12.77
N TRP A 151 -6.31 -1.33 -12.80
CA TRP A 151 -7.14 -2.46 -13.22
C TRP A 151 -8.41 -2.56 -12.36
N THR A 152 -8.32 -2.43 -11.04
CA THR A 152 -9.49 -2.54 -10.14
C THR A 152 -10.54 -1.46 -10.43
N LEU A 153 -10.09 -0.21 -10.68
CA LEU A 153 -10.95 0.93 -10.99
C LEU A 153 -11.60 0.85 -12.39
N THR A 154 -10.98 0.14 -13.33
CA THR A 154 -11.55 -0.14 -14.65
C THR A 154 -12.53 -1.31 -14.62
N TYR A 155 -12.19 -2.38 -13.87
CA TYR A 155 -12.95 -3.62 -13.76
C TYR A 155 -14.36 -3.42 -13.20
N GLN A 156 -14.48 -2.77 -12.03
CA GLN A 156 -15.77 -2.69 -11.33
C GLN A 156 -16.87 -2.09 -12.22
N PRO A 157 -16.67 -0.93 -12.87
CA PRO A 157 -17.76 -0.35 -13.63
C PRO A 157 -17.95 -0.99 -15.01
N ARG A 158 -16.91 -1.65 -15.57
CA ARG A 158 -17.11 -2.56 -16.72
C ARG A 158 -18.07 -3.68 -16.33
N MET A 159 -17.88 -4.30 -15.17
CA MET A 159 -18.76 -5.37 -14.69
C MET A 159 -20.18 -4.88 -14.38
N VAL A 160 -20.33 -3.68 -13.80
CA VAL A 160 -21.64 -3.05 -13.59
C VAL A 160 -22.35 -2.80 -14.92
N LEU A 161 -21.63 -2.28 -15.92
CA LEU A 161 -22.18 -2.07 -17.26
C LEU A 161 -22.61 -3.40 -17.91
N LYS A 162 -21.75 -4.42 -17.88
CA LYS A 162 -22.08 -5.75 -18.41
C LYS A 162 -23.30 -6.35 -17.73
N ALA A 163 -23.38 -6.28 -16.40
CA ALA A 163 -24.55 -6.75 -15.65
C ALA A 163 -25.84 -6.01 -16.06
N ARG A 164 -25.79 -4.68 -16.21
CA ARG A 164 -26.94 -3.87 -16.69
C ARG A 164 -27.37 -4.27 -18.09
N LEU A 165 -26.41 -4.58 -18.96
CA LEU A 165 -26.65 -5.04 -20.33
C LEU A 165 -26.97 -6.55 -20.41
N LYS A 166 -27.02 -7.26 -19.27
CA LYS A 166 -27.23 -8.72 -19.17
C LYS A 166 -26.19 -9.54 -19.96
N LEU A 167 -24.96 -9.04 -20.00
CA LEU A 167 -23.81 -9.67 -20.64
C LEU A 167 -23.02 -10.50 -19.64
N LYS A 168 -22.47 -11.62 -20.09
CA LYS A 168 -21.48 -12.38 -19.33
C LYS A 168 -20.13 -11.66 -19.28
N PRO A 169 -19.23 -11.97 -18.33
CA PRO A 169 -17.91 -11.36 -18.25
C PRO A 169 -17.09 -11.44 -19.55
N GLU A 170 -17.26 -12.50 -20.33
CA GLU A 170 -16.58 -12.75 -21.61
C GLU A 170 -17.25 -12.09 -22.83
N ASP A 171 -18.52 -11.68 -22.71
CA ASP A 171 -19.27 -11.10 -23.81
C ASP A 171 -18.78 -9.68 -24.11
N GLN A 172 -18.63 -9.36 -25.40
CA GLN A 172 -18.29 -8.01 -25.84
C GLN A 172 -19.47 -7.05 -25.65
N ILE A 173 -19.16 -5.81 -25.24
CA ILE A 173 -20.13 -4.71 -25.22
C ILE A 173 -20.41 -4.26 -26.66
N LYS A 174 -21.47 -4.78 -27.28
CA LYS A 174 -21.79 -4.50 -28.69
C LYS A 174 -22.35 -3.09 -28.92
N ASP A 175 -23.03 -2.52 -27.94
CA ASP A 175 -23.55 -1.15 -28.03
C ASP A 175 -22.38 -0.15 -28.09
N GLN A 176 -22.29 0.58 -29.20
CA GLN A 176 -21.18 1.50 -29.46
C GLN A 176 -21.14 2.66 -28.47
N LYS A 177 -22.30 3.22 -28.11
CA LYS A 177 -22.38 4.39 -27.22
C LYS A 177 -21.95 4.01 -25.81
N GLU A 178 -22.40 2.85 -25.34
CA GLU A 178 -22.00 2.30 -24.03
C GLU A 178 -20.51 1.97 -23.99
N ARG A 179 -19.97 1.40 -25.08
CA ARG A 179 -18.54 1.10 -25.19
C ARG A 179 -17.69 2.37 -25.17
N GLN A 180 -18.07 3.39 -25.95
CA GLN A 180 -17.38 4.68 -25.99
C GLN A 180 -17.40 5.40 -24.64
N ALA A 181 -18.56 5.46 -23.99
CA ALA A 181 -18.67 6.07 -22.65
C ALA A 181 -17.80 5.33 -21.60
N LEU A 182 -17.74 4.00 -21.67
CA LEU A 182 -16.84 3.23 -20.82
C LEU A 182 -15.37 3.49 -21.17
N ALA A 183 -15.04 3.61 -22.46
CA ALA A 183 -13.69 3.87 -22.93
C ALA A 183 -13.19 5.26 -22.47
N GLU A 184 -14.01 6.30 -22.60
CA GLU A 184 -13.70 7.64 -22.09
C GLU A 184 -13.39 7.63 -20.58
N ARG A 185 -14.13 6.84 -19.80
CA ARG A 185 -13.86 6.69 -18.36
C ARG A 185 -12.60 5.89 -18.06
N ASN A 186 -12.38 4.79 -18.78
CA ASN A 186 -11.35 3.80 -18.44
C ASN A 186 -10.00 4.08 -19.11
N ALA A 187 -9.94 4.79 -20.25
CA ALA A 187 -8.72 4.94 -21.03
C ALA A 187 -7.53 5.48 -20.22
N PRO A 188 -7.67 6.56 -19.42
CA PRO A 188 -6.54 7.07 -18.63
C PRO A 188 -6.02 6.05 -17.60
N LEU A 189 -6.92 5.27 -17.01
CA LEU A 189 -6.56 4.23 -16.03
C LEU A 189 -5.89 3.04 -16.72
N ILE A 190 -6.38 2.63 -17.89
CA ILE A 190 -5.76 1.55 -18.67
C ILE A 190 -4.35 1.96 -19.09
N GLU A 191 -4.17 3.18 -19.59
CA GLU A 191 -2.87 3.69 -20.01
C GLU A 191 -1.87 3.77 -18.85
N GLU A 192 -2.25 4.40 -17.73
CA GLU A 192 -1.40 4.49 -16.55
C GLU A 192 -1.10 3.12 -15.97
N GLY A 193 -2.12 2.25 -15.85
CA GLY A 193 -1.93 0.90 -15.32
C GLY A 193 -0.97 0.06 -16.16
N MET A 194 -1.07 0.13 -17.50
CA MET A 194 -0.14 -0.56 -18.39
C MET A 194 1.27 0.02 -18.31
N GLN A 195 1.41 1.34 -18.22
CA GLN A 195 2.71 1.98 -18.03
C GLN A 195 3.36 1.50 -16.73
N MET A 196 2.67 1.57 -15.61
CA MET A 196 3.20 1.19 -14.30
C MET A 196 3.55 -0.30 -14.23
N LEU A 197 2.76 -1.18 -14.85
CA LEU A 197 3.09 -2.61 -14.91
C LEU A 197 4.31 -2.88 -15.80
N ASN A 198 4.49 -2.13 -16.89
CA ASN A 198 5.71 -2.22 -17.70
C ASN A 198 6.94 -1.75 -16.90
N GLU A 199 6.86 -0.63 -16.18
CA GLU A 199 7.93 -0.14 -15.31
C GLU A 199 8.28 -1.18 -14.21
N ALA A 200 7.27 -1.82 -13.61
CA ALA A 200 7.47 -2.91 -12.66
C ALA A 200 8.21 -4.11 -13.29
N MET A 201 7.87 -4.49 -14.52
CA MET A 201 8.52 -5.60 -15.25
C MET A 201 9.90 -5.24 -15.79
N GLU A 202 10.20 -3.96 -16.05
CA GLU A 202 11.56 -3.50 -16.38
C GLU A 202 12.48 -3.62 -15.15
N LEU A 203 11.98 -3.24 -13.97
CA LEU A 203 12.70 -3.36 -12.70
C LEU A 203 12.82 -4.83 -12.25
N GLN A 204 11.79 -5.64 -12.49
CA GLN A 204 11.76 -7.06 -12.14
C GLN A 204 11.23 -7.89 -13.33
N PRO A 205 12.12 -8.41 -14.20
CA PRO A 205 11.72 -9.16 -15.40
C PRO A 205 10.97 -10.47 -15.16
N ASP A 206 11.07 -11.05 -13.96
CA ASP A 206 10.37 -12.27 -13.56
C ASP A 206 9.12 -12.01 -12.70
N TYR A 207 8.55 -10.80 -12.77
CA TYR A 207 7.37 -10.41 -12.00
C TYR A 207 6.08 -10.94 -12.63
N ASP A 208 5.82 -12.22 -12.38
CA ASP A 208 4.69 -12.97 -12.92
C ASP A 208 3.32 -12.40 -12.55
N ASP A 209 3.17 -11.79 -11.38
CA ASP A 209 1.93 -11.12 -10.99
C ASP A 209 1.68 -9.85 -11.82
N ALA A 210 2.72 -9.04 -12.09
CA ALA A 210 2.60 -7.89 -13.00
C ALA A 210 2.20 -8.33 -14.42
N MET A 211 2.74 -9.46 -14.90
CA MET A 211 2.35 -10.06 -16.18
C MET A 211 0.88 -10.54 -16.19
N ALA A 212 0.39 -11.05 -15.06
CA ALA A 212 -1.01 -11.46 -14.96
C ALA A 212 -1.95 -10.24 -15.08
N TYR A 213 -1.63 -9.14 -14.40
CA TYR A 213 -2.41 -7.90 -14.43
C TYR A 213 -2.32 -7.16 -15.76
N ILE A 214 -1.17 -7.15 -16.45
CA ILE A 214 -1.07 -6.48 -17.75
C ILE A 214 -1.94 -7.22 -18.78
N ASN A 215 -1.99 -8.56 -18.73
CA ASN A 215 -2.96 -9.35 -19.50
C ASN A 215 -4.40 -8.88 -19.23
N LEU A 216 -4.77 -8.65 -17.97
CA LEU A 216 -6.12 -8.20 -17.63
C LEU A 216 -6.43 -6.81 -18.21
N LEU A 217 -5.47 -5.88 -18.19
CA LEU A 217 -5.62 -4.57 -18.84
C LEU A 217 -5.72 -4.67 -20.37
N TYR A 218 -5.01 -5.59 -21.02
CA TYR A 218 -5.21 -5.87 -22.44
C TYR A 218 -6.63 -6.39 -22.72
N ARG A 219 -7.22 -7.20 -21.82
CA ARG A 219 -8.62 -7.65 -21.95
C ARG A 219 -9.62 -6.52 -21.71
N GLU A 220 -9.35 -5.64 -20.74
CA GLU A 220 -10.12 -4.40 -20.57
C GLU A 220 -10.10 -3.58 -21.86
N LYS A 221 -8.91 -3.36 -22.45
CA LYS A 221 -8.76 -2.65 -23.72
C LYS A 221 -9.47 -3.35 -24.88
N ALA A 222 -9.43 -4.68 -24.94
CA ALA A 222 -10.10 -5.47 -25.97
C ALA A 222 -11.64 -5.35 -25.91
N ASP A 223 -12.21 -5.21 -24.72
CA ASP A 223 -13.65 -4.97 -24.57
C ASP A 223 -14.09 -3.58 -25.04
N LEU A 224 -13.14 -2.64 -25.09
CA LEU A 224 -13.34 -1.26 -25.54
C LEU A 224 -12.99 -1.04 -27.03
N ALA A 225 -12.37 -2.03 -27.68
CA ALA A 225 -11.94 -1.95 -29.06
C ALA A 225 -13.09 -1.59 -30.02
N ASP A 226 -12.81 -0.73 -30.99
CA ASP A 226 -13.80 -0.27 -31.97
C ASP A 226 -14.01 -1.31 -33.07
N THR A 227 -12.95 -2.02 -33.44
CA THR A 227 -12.96 -2.99 -34.55
C THR A 227 -12.74 -4.43 -34.07
N PRO A 228 -13.32 -5.43 -34.76
CA PRO A 228 -13.05 -6.84 -34.48
C PRO A 228 -11.57 -7.23 -34.58
N ASP A 229 -10.84 -6.63 -35.52
CA ASP A 229 -9.41 -6.92 -35.75
C ASP A 229 -8.56 -6.41 -34.59
N GLU A 230 -8.78 -5.17 -34.15
CA GLU A 230 -8.13 -4.61 -32.96
C GLU A 230 -8.42 -5.46 -31.73
N ARG A 231 -9.69 -5.82 -31.52
CA ARG A 231 -10.08 -6.69 -30.40
C ARG A 231 -9.33 -8.01 -30.42
N THR A 232 -9.21 -8.63 -31.60
CA THR A 232 -8.53 -9.92 -31.77
C THR A 232 -7.05 -9.82 -31.42
N GLU A 233 -6.37 -8.77 -31.89
CA GLU A 233 -4.95 -8.57 -31.59
C GLU A 233 -4.69 -8.27 -30.11
N LEU A 234 -5.57 -7.48 -29.46
CA LEU A 234 -5.49 -7.20 -28.04
C LEU A 234 -5.69 -8.47 -27.20
N LEU A 235 -6.65 -9.33 -27.56
CA LEU A 235 -6.86 -10.62 -26.88
C LEU A 235 -5.67 -11.56 -27.06
N LYS A 236 -5.10 -11.65 -28.27
CA LYS A 236 -3.89 -12.43 -28.52
C LYS A 236 -2.70 -11.94 -27.70
N THR A 237 -2.56 -10.62 -27.56
CA THR A 237 -1.53 -10.02 -26.70
C THR A 237 -1.76 -10.36 -25.23
N ALA A 238 -3.02 -10.29 -24.77
CA ALA A 238 -3.39 -10.71 -23.43
C ALA A 238 -3.07 -12.18 -23.16
N ASP A 239 -3.41 -13.07 -24.09
CA ASP A 239 -3.12 -14.51 -24.03
C ASP A 239 -1.60 -14.76 -23.91
N THR A 240 -0.79 -14.04 -24.69
CA THR A 240 0.68 -14.11 -24.61
C THR A 240 1.19 -13.73 -23.22
N TRP A 241 0.61 -12.71 -22.58
CA TRP A 241 1.03 -12.26 -21.25
C TRP A 241 0.65 -13.24 -20.14
N ILE A 242 -0.55 -13.83 -20.19
CA ILE A 242 -0.92 -14.85 -19.21
C ILE A 242 -0.11 -16.13 -19.38
N GLU A 243 0.24 -16.52 -20.61
CA GLU A 243 1.16 -17.63 -20.87
C GLU A 243 2.55 -17.38 -20.26
N LYS A 244 3.10 -16.17 -20.43
CA LYS A 244 4.37 -15.78 -19.79
C LYS A 244 4.30 -15.84 -18.27
N SER A 245 3.23 -15.29 -17.67
CA SER A 245 3.00 -15.32 -16.23
C SER A 245 3.00 -16.77 -15.70
N LEU A 246 2.25 -17.66 -16.35
CA LEU A 246 2.15 -19.07 -15.97
C LEU A 246 3.49 -19.80 -16.12
N ALA A 247 4.26 -19.51 -17.17
CA ALA A 247 5.57 -20.10 -17.38
C ALA A 247 6.56 -19.71 -16.26
N ILE A 248 6.58 -18.43 -15.86
CA ILE A 248 7.42 -17.97 -14.74
C ILE A 248 6.97 -18.59 -13.42
N LYS A 249 5.66 -18.62 -13.13
CA LYS A 249 5.10 -19.30 -11.94
C LYS A 249 5.54 -20.75 -11.85
N LYS A 250 5.43 -21.49 -12.95
CA LYS A 250 5.87 -22.88 -13.04
C LYS A 250 7.38 -23.02 -12.76
N ALA A 251 8.21 -22.20 -13.39
CA ALA A 251 9.65 -22.24 -13.19
C ALA A 251 10.07 -21.94 -11.74
N LYS A 252 9.38 -20.98 -11.07
CA LYS A 252 9.60 -20.67 -9.65
C LYS A 252 9.25 -21.87 -8.76
N ALA A 253 8.11 -22.50 -8.99
CA ALA A 253 7.67 -23.68 -8.23
C ALA A 253 8.63 -24.87 -8.38
N GLU A 254 9.12 -25.14 -9.60
CA GLU A 254 10.11 -26.20 -9.85
C GLU A 254 11.45 -25.93 -9.13
N LYS A 255 11.89 -24.67 -9.10
CA LYS A 255 13.09 -24.25 -8.37
C LYS A 255 12.95 -24.38 -6.85
N GLU A 256 11.77 -24.16 -6.31
CA GLU A 256 11.49 -24.34 -4.87
C GLU A 256 11.43 -25.84 -4.50
N ALA A 257 10.77 -26.65 -5.33
CA ALA A 257 10.70 -28.09 -5.12
C ALA A 257 12.07 -28.79 -5.19
N SER A 258 12.97 -28.33 -6.07
CA SER A 258 14.34 -28.86 -6.13
C SER A 258 15.20 -28.47 -4.93
N LYS A 259 14.96 -27.30 -4.32
CA LYS A 259 15.65 -26.86 -3.09
C LYS A 259 15.19 -27.59 -1.83
N SER A 260 13.96 -28.10 -1.79
CA SER A 260 13.46 -28.85 -0.62
C SER A 260 13.85 -30.33 -0.64
N GLN A 261 14.40 -30.81 -1.75
CA GLN A 261 14.83 -32.20 -1.95
C GLN A 261 16.35 -32.41 -1.84
N GLY A 262 17.15 -31.35 -1.74
CA GLY A 262 18.62 -31.39 -1.61
C GLY A 262 19.08 -30.82 -0.27
#